data_AF-A0A9P0YBV8-F1
#
_entry.id   AF-A0A9P0YBV8-F1
#
_cell.length_a   1.000
_cell.length_b   1.000
_cell.length_c   1.000
_cell.angle_alpha   90.00
_cell.angle_beta   90.00
_cell.angle_gamma   90.00
#
_symmetry.space_group_name_H-M   'P 1'
#
loop_
_entity.id
_entity.type
_entity.pdbx_description
1 polymer ?
#
loop_
_entity_poly.entity_id
_entity_poly.type
_entity_poly.pdbx_seq_one_letter_code
_entity_poly.pdbx_strand_id
1 'polypeptide(L)'
;MEPALCHFMASHDEYHTDESASTFGILQTLPEQIPSKENYIVPDHIVQEWISNKYGVLIKQLTDRISNNALRNLSRAGQDNPCDFREIITEVMTSRLIRRGTLSAQARAQRVEDIQTDSSGRVTFSILLLPFRTPSPLKHDSLLPDLGEYFTLSLLYALADSCRQVQLRLFNMAHSVSDTLQAQGTDARTLLRQDGERSSGQRGEAMSLIEEALRHKFSGKEYIRRRKFIRSLLQNDTCLNYACPEHLSAFLLLLSDVEMTPVQFRHWIQTDITPVHIYAVQDEYRYPCFDMLDRKMIRDYRTDLLAFMKNVNMDNQLLSLIRYEDIRNNLSWKTRYFNDLEYSSKLNALMACVSESEGLYEAAGRAAFLTTLREQDPRLQQLFEPLLFAIPYPLLETYAREQSLNYGEFYCQFMKNIYTPRKGDDELLRRVILNQVLQAVARYVAAYESNTAGKNTTGFDDVRSLFPETLRMSIHRKDEIHGHYSVQISPSSSRVPWHGVAVLEPTQNGFLLDVRLEREVRAAGYTGVSPTGREQSPLFFVPPDISHEELTQRLTDDSFALLSLSSSR
;
A
#
# COMPACT_ATOMS: atom_id res chain seq x y z
N MET A 1 -39.25 -2.28 16.36
CA MET A 1 -38.42 -3.04 15.39
C MET A 1 -37.55 -2.02 14.67
N GLU A 2 -36.52 -1.52 15.34
CA GLU A 2 -35.49 -0.65 14.75
C GLU A 2 -34.19 -0.93 15.53
N PRO A 3 -33.35 -1.84 15.03
CA PRO A 3 -31.91 -1.64 15.18
C PRO A 3 -31.09 -1.99 13.92
N ALA A 4 -31.72 -2.13 12.74
CA ALA A 4 -31.00 -2.54 11.52
C ALA A 4 -30.33 -1.39 10.75
N LEU A 5 -30.62 -0.13 11.07
CA LEU A 5 -30.07 1.04 10.34
C LEU A 5 -28.72 1.54 10.87
N CYS A 6 -28.30 1.18 12.09
CA CYS A 6 -27.03 1.62 12.65
C CYS A 6 -25.79 0.84 12.13
N HIS A 7 -25.97 -0.27 11.42
CA HIS A 7 -24.83 -1.03 10.84
C HIS A 7 -24.38 -0.55 9.45
N PHE A 8 -25.10 0.36 8.81
CA PHE A 8 -24.66 0.95 7.52
C PHE A 8 -23.83 2.23 7.66
N MET A 9 -23.67 2.77 8.87
CA MET A 9 -22.95 4.02 9.13
C MET A 9 -21.42 3.87 9.21
N ALA A 10 -20.85 2.66 9.10
CA ALA A 10 -19.40 2.44 9.10
C ALA A 10 -18.75 2.53 7.70
N SER A 11 -19.53 2.63 6.62
CA SER A 11 -19.03 2.59 5.22
C SER A 11 -18.38 3.88 4.70
N HIS A 12 -18.06 4.84 5.58
CA HIS A 12 -17.69 6.20 5.19
C HIS A 12 -16.36 6.31 4.41
N ASP A 13 -15.53 5.26 4.34
CA ASP A 13 -14.18 5.32 3.73
C ASP A 13 -13.98 4.40 2.51
N GLU A 14 -14.99 3.61 2.09
CA GLU A 14 -14.76 2.49 1.15
C GLU A 14 -14.37 2.96 -0.28
N TYR A 15 -14.82 4.15 -0.66
CA TYR A 15 -14.65 4.73 -2.00
C TYR A 15 -13.83 6.04 -2.03
N HIS A 16 -13.43 6.55 -0.87
CA HIS A 16 -12.64 7.79 -0.79
C HIS A 16 -11.16 7.50 -1.11
N THR A 17 -10.62 8.23 -2.08
CA THR A 17 -9.19 8.20 -2.45
C THR A 17 -8.39 9.41 -1.94
N ASP A 18 -9.08 10.44 -1.44
CA ASP A 18 -8.52 11.64 -0.81
C ASP A 18 -8.79 11.56 0.71
N GLU A 19 -7.75 11.44 1.56
CA GLU A 19 -7.96 11.20 3.01
C GLU A 19 -8.04 12.47 3.86
N SER A 20 -7.36 13.57 3.46
CA SER A 20 -7.21 14.76 4.32
C SER A 20 -7.45 16.09 3.60
N ALA A 21 -7.20 16.18 2.30
CA ALA A 21 -7.40 17.40 1.51
C ALA A 21 -8.30 17.12 0.31
N SER A 22 -9.52 17.68 0.31
CA SER A 22 -10.44 17.49 -0.82
C SER A 22 -9.92 18.19 -2.08
N THR A 23 -9.91 17.48 -3.20
CA THR A 23 -9.55 18.06 -4.52
C THR A 23 -10.38 19.31 -4.85
N PHE A 24 -11.68 19.29 -4.56
CA PHE A 24 -12.54 20.47 -4.73
C PHE A 24 -12.12 21.64 -3.84
N GLY A 25 -11.78 21.38 -2.58
CA GLY A 25 -11.33 22.41 -1.64
C GLY A 25 -10.06 23.11 -2.12
N ILE A 26 -9.08 22.36 -2.63
CA ILE A 26 -7.86 22.94 -3.21
C ILE A 26 -8.21 23.76 -4.46
N LEU A 27 -9.08 23.24 -5.34
CA LEU A 27 -9.52 23.98 -6.52
C LEU A 27 -10.08 25.38 -6.17
N GLN A 28 -10.81 25.52 -5.07
CA GLN A 28 -11.36 26.81 -4.63
C GLN A 28 -10.31 27.82 -4.16
N THR A 29 -9.13 27.37 -3.71
CA THR A 29 -8.06 28.26 -3.24
C THR A 29 -7.06 28.64 -4.34
N LEU A 30 -7.12 27.99 -5.50
CA LEU A 30 -6.22 28.29 -6.62
C LEU A 30 -6.47 29.70 -7.18
N PRO A 31 -5.41 30.43 -7.57
CA PRO A 31 -5.55 31.70 -8.28
C PRO A 31 -6.27 31.52 -9.63
N GLU A 32 -6.77 32.61 -10.21
CA GLU A 32 -7.45 32.57 -11.52
C GLU A 32 -6.50 32.23 -12.67
N GLN A 33 -5.25 32.69 -12.57
CA GLN A 33 -4.18 32.43 -13.52
C GLN A 33 -3.01 31.79 -12.79
N ILE A 34 -2.52 30.67 -13.33
CA ILE A 34 -1.32 30.00 -12.85
C ILE A 34 -0.28 30.13 -13.96
N PRO A 35 0.86 30.79 -13.70
CA PRO A 35 1.86 31.01 -14.74
C PRO A 35 2.37 29.67 -15.27
N SER A 36 2.43 29.56 -16.60
CA SER A 36 3.14 28.46 -17.24
C SER A 36 4.63 28.59 -16.90
N LYS A 37 5.19 27.57 -16.23
CA LYS A 37 6.63 27.46 -15.99
C LYS A 37 7.18 26.32 -16.82
N GLU A 38 8.26 26.61 -17.55
CA GLU A 38 9.07 25.58 -18.20
C GLU A 38 9.62 24.62 -17.15
N ASN A 39 9.73 23.36 -17.53
CA ASN A 39 10.34 22.35 -16.69
C ASN A 39 11.87 22.47 -16.77
N TYR A 40 12.56 22.14 -15.67
CA TYR A 40 13.99 21.87 -15.74
C TYR A 40 14.21 20.58 -16.52
N ILE A 41 15.04 20.65 -17.56
CA ILE A 41 15.41 19.50 -18.37
C ILE A 41 16.76 18.98 -17.90
N VAL A 42 16.76 17.77 -17.36
CA VAL A 42 17.95 17.09 -16.85
C VAL A 42 18.34 15.96 -17.82
N PRO A 43 19.63 15.70 -18.06
CA PRO A 43 20.05 14.54 -18.85
C PRO A 43 19.48 13.23 -18.29
N ASP A 44 18.86 12.41 -19.15
CA ASP A 44 18.18 11.17 -18.72
C ASP A 44 19.10 10.23 -17.94
N HIS A 45 20.36 10.07 -18.36
CA HIS A 45 21.32 9.22 -17.65
C HIS A 45 21.54 9.62 -16.18
N ILE A 46 21.56 10.93 -15.87
CA ILE A 46 21.67 11.43 -14.48
C ILE A 46 20.42 11.05 -13.69
N VAL A 47 19.25 11.21 -14.29
CA VAL A 47 17.97 10.87 -13.65
C VAL A 47 17.86 9.37 -13.41
N GLN A 48 18.21 8.53 -14.38
CA GLN A 48 18.16 7.07 -14.25
C GLN A 48 19.15 6.55 -13.19
N GLU A 49 20.36 7.09 -13.14
CA GLU A 49 21.36 6.76 -12.12
C GLU A 49 20.89 7.18 -10.73
N TRP A 50 20.34 8.40 -10.59
CA TRP A 50 19.77 8.87 -9.34
C TRP A 50 18.60 8.00 -8.87
N ILE A 51 17.68 7.65 -9.77
CA ILE A 51 16.56 6.73 -9.45
C ILE A 51 17.12 5.40 -8.96
N SER A 52 18.03 4.78 -9.71
CA SER A 52 18.64 3.49 -9.36
C SER A 52 19.25 3.53 -7.95
N ASN A 53 20.08 4.54 -7.68
CA ASN A 53 20.79 4.68 -6.40
C ASN A 53 19.83 5.00 -5.26
N LYS A 54 19.00 6.05 -5.40
CA LYS A 54 18.15 6.52 -4.31
C LYS A 54 17.00 5.58 -4.02
N TYR A 55 16.35 4.98 -5.02
CA TYR A 55 15.31 4.00 -4.77
C TYR A 55 15.86 2.65 -4.30
N GLY A 56 17.05 2.25 -4.75
CA GLY A 56 17.75 1.09 -4.19
C GLY A 56 18.01 1.25 -2.68
N VAL A 57 18.53 2.42 -2.28
CA VAL A 57 18.73 2.76 -0.86
C VAL A 57 17.40 2.85 -0.12
N LEU A 58 16.38 3.49 -0.71
CA LEU A 58 15.06 3.63 -0.10
C LEU A 58 14.40 2.27 0.17
N ILE A 59 14.42 1.35 -0.79
CA ILE A 59 13.89 -0.01 -0.64
C ILE A 59 14.57 -0.71 0.54
N LYS A 60 15.90 -0.61 0.64
CA LYS A 60 16.65 -1.17 1.76
C LYS A 60 16.24 -0.54 3.09
N GLN A 61 16.14 0.78 3.15
CA GLN A 61 15.73 1.50 4.35
C GLN A 61 14.30 1.13 4.80
N LEU A 62 13.35 1.04 3.86
CA LEU A 62 11.99 0.60 4.13
C LEU A 62 11.99 -0.82 4.69
N THR A 63 12.73 -1.72 4.04
CA THR A 63 12.80 -3.13 4.45
C THR A 63 13.43 -3.27 5.84
N ASP A 64 14.57 -2.62 6.09
CA ASP A 64 15.23 -2.61 7.39
C ASP A 64 14.34 -2.03 8.48
N ARG A 65 13.63 -0.93 8.19
CA ARG A 65 12.75 -0.29 9.17
C ARG A 65 11.55 -1.19 9.53
N ILE A 66 10.93 -1.80 8.53
CA ILE A 66 9.76 -2.68 8.71
C ILE A 66 10.18 -3.98 9.40
N SER A 67 11.25 -4.64 8.93
CA SER A 67 11.75 -5.90 9.50
C SER A 67 12.22 -5.74 10.95
N ASN A 68 12.97 -4.68 11.27
CA ASN A 68 13.40 -4.41 12.64
C ASN A 68 12.22 -4.06 13.57
N ASN A 69 11.19 -3.38 13.06
CA ASN A 69 9.96 -3.16 13.82
C ASN A 69 9.24 -4.47 14.13
N ALA A 70 9.09 -5.33 13.11
CA ALA A 70 8.45 -6.63 13.28
C ALA A 70 9.19 -7.49 14.31
N LEU A 71 10.52 -7.61 14.19
CA LEU A 71 11.35 -8.35 15.16
C LEU A 71 11.19 -7.84 16.60
N ARG A 72 11.16 -6.51 16.78
CA ARG A 72 10.96 -5.90 18.10
C ARG A 72 9.58 -6.15 18.69
N ASN A 73 8.56 -6.31 17.85
CA ASN A 73 7.20 -6.58 18.30
C ASN A 73 7.00 -8.07 18.57
N LEU A 74 7.57 -8.94 17.73
CA LEU A 74 7.52 -10.39 17.89
C LEU A 74 8.28 -10.85 19.14
N SER A 75 9.39 -10.19 19.50
CA SER A 75 10.08 -10.48 20.76
C SER A 75 9.30 -10.09 22.03
N ARG A 76 8.22 -9.30 21.88
CA ARG A 76 7.30 -8.93 22.98
C ARG A 76 6.07 -9.84 23.04
N ALA A 77 5.78 -10.60 21.98
CA ALA A 77 4.71 -11.59 21.99
C ALA A 77 5.06 -12.72 22.96
N GLY A 78 4.05 -13.36 23.57
CA GLY A 78 4.21 -14.29 24.68
C GLY A 78 5.26 -15.40 24.46
N GLN A 79 5.84 -15.89 25.57
CA GLN A 79 7.07 -16.70 25.58
C GLN A 79 6.94 -18.08 24.91
N ASP A 80 5.72 -18.56 24.69
CA ASP A 80 5.43 -19.86 24.07
C ASP A 80 5.08 -19.78 22.57
N ASN A 81 5.13 -18.59 21.95
CA ASN A 81 4.85 -18.47 20.52
C ASN A 81 6.11 -18.86 19.70
N PRO A 82 6.05 -19.89 18.83
CA PRO A 82 7.16 -20.23 17.94
C PRO A 82 7.56 -19.09 16.99
N CYS A 83 6.70 -18.07 16.87
CA CYS A 83 6.85 -16.97 15.95
C CYS A 83 6.98 -17.51 14.53
N ASP A 84 5.98 -18.29 14.11
CA ASP A 84 5.98 -18.89 12.78
C ASP A 84 5.84 -17.83 11.67
N PHE A 85 5.95 -18.28 10.42
CA PHE A 85 5.84 -17.39 9.27
C PHE A 85 4.52 -16.61 9.20
N ARG A 86 3.42 -17.12 9.76
CA ARG A 86 2.10 -16.46 9.72
C ARG A 86 2.06 -15.26 10.66
N GLU A 87 2.63 -15.42 11.85
CA GLU A 87 2.83 -14.32 12.80
C GLU A 87 3.75 -13.24 12.21
N ILE A 88 4.83 -13.64 11.57
CA ILE A 88 5.78 -12.72 10.92
C ILE A 88 5.09 -11.93 9.80
N ILE A 89 4.42 -12.63 8.89
CA ILE A 89 3.72 -12.01 7.76
C ILE A 89 2.64 -11.06 8.27
N THR A 90 1.85 -11.48 9.27
CA THR A 90 0.83 -10.62 9.87
C THR A 90 1.45 -9.38 10.48
N GLU A 91 2.55 -9.50 11.23
CA GLU A 91 3.21 -8.36 11.85
C GLU A 91 3.78 -7.37 10.82
N VAL A 92 4.39 -7.86 9.75
CA VAL A 92 4.92 -7.04 8.65
C VAL A 92 3.79 -6.34 7.91
N MET A 93 2.77 -7.09 7.45
CA MET A 93 1.67 -6.58 6.63
C MET A 93 0.71 -5.68 7.40
N THR A 94 0.73 -5.73 8.74
CA THR A 94 -0.10 -4.86 9.60
C THR A 94 0.72 -3.82 10.37
N SER A 95 1.98 -3.62 9.98
CA SER A 95 2.88 -2.62 10.55
C SER A 95 2.21 -1.25 10.58
N ARG A 96 2.27 -0.56 11.73
CA ARG A 96 1.69 0.79 11.88
C ARG A 96 2.27 1.83 10.93
N LEU A 97 3.45 1.56 10.34
CA LEU A 97 4.07 2.44 9.35
C LEU A 97 3.28 2.50 8.04
N ILE A 98 2.55 1.43 7.73
CA ILE A 98 1.87 1.26 6.45
C ILE A 98 0.38 0.95 6.62
N ARG A 99 -0.09 0.57 7.81
CA ARG A 99 -1.47 0.16 8.02
C ARG A 99 -2.43 1.36 7.98
N ARG A 100 -3.48 1.26 7.17
CA ARG A 100 -4.62 2.20 7.22
C ARG A 100 -5.63 1.76 8.28
N GLY A 101 -5.84 2.60 9.29
CA GLY A 101 -6.79 2.37 10.38
C GLY A 101 -6.23 1.53 11.54
N THR A 102 -7.13 1.17 12.46
CA THR A 102 -6.85 0.31 13.61
C THR A 102 -6.99 -1.16 13.25
N LEU A 103 -6.33 -2.04 14.00
CA LEU A 103 -6.52 -3.49 13.93
C LEU A 103 -6.69 -4.02 15.36
N SER A 104 -7.84 -4.61 15.65
CA SER A 104 -8.13 -5.27 16.92
C SER A 104 -7.29 -6.53 17.10
N ALA A 105 -7.12 -6.98 18.35
CA ALA A 105 -6.40 -8.22 18.64
C ALA A 105 -7.09 -9.44 18.03
N GLN A 106 -8.42 -9.46 18.01
CA GLN A 106 -9.22 -10.53 17.39
C GLN A 106 -9.02 -10.56 15.87
N ALA A 107 -9.08 -9.41 15.20
CA ALA A 107 -8.84 -9.34 13.76
C ALA A 107 -7.41 -9.72 13.42
N ARG A 108 -6.42 -9.34 14.24
CA ARG A 108 -5.03 -9.78 14.07
C ARG A 108 -4.91 -11.30 14.17
N ALA A 109 -5.54 -11.93 15.16
CA ALA A 109 -5.55 -13.38 15.30
C ALA A 109 -6.19 -14.07 14.07
N GLN A 110 -7.31 -13.53 13.59
CA GLN A 110 -7.94 -14.01 12.36
C GLN A 110 -6.99 -13.93 11.15
N ARG A 111 -6.22 -12.83 11.01
CA ARG A 111 -5.24 -12.69 9.92
C ARG A 111 -4.14 -13.75 9.97
N VAL A 112 -3.70 -14.15 11.16
CA VAL A 112 -2.75 -15.25 11.33
C VAL A 112 -3.36 -16.58 10.88
N GLU A 113 -4.62 -16.83 11.24
CA GLU A 113 -5.36 -18.05 10.86
C GLU A 113 -5.66 -18.11 9.35
N ASP A 114 -5.93 -16.96 8.74
CA ASP A 114 -6.22 -16.84 7.30
C ASP A 114 -5.00 -17.14 6.42
N ILE A 115 -3.78 -17.03 6.94
CA ILE A 115 -2.56 -17.26 6.17
C ILE A 115 -2.38 -18.75 5.88
N GLN A 116 -2.43 -19.07 4.58
CA GLN A 116 -2.16 -20.38 4.03
C GLN A 116 -1.15 -20.25 2.88
N THR A 117 -0.38 -21.32 2.66
CA THR A 117 0.50 -21.43 1.51
C THR A 117 -0.24 -22.01 0.32
N ASP A 118 0.06 -21.53 -0.87
CA ASP A 118 -0.37 -22.13 -2.12
C ASP A 118 0.29 -23.50 -2.37
N SER A 119 -0.08 -24.14 -3.46
CA SER A 119 0.51 -25.41 -3.91
C SER A 119 2.03 -25.41 -4.10
N SER A 120 2.67 -24.24 -4.20
CA SER A 120 4.12 -24.07 -4.29
C SER A 120 4.80 -23.81 -2.94
N GLY A 121 4.04 -23.80 -1.84
CA GLY A 121 4.54 -23.49 -0.50
C GLY A 121 4.70 -21.98 -0.24
N ARG A 122 4.10 -21.12 -1.05
CA ARG A 122 4.24 -19.65 -0.98
C ARG A 122 2.99 -19.01 -0.43
N VAL A 123 3.14 -17.93 0.36
CA VAL A 123 2.01 -17.07 0.73
C VAL A 123 1.88 -15.96 -0.31
N THR A 124 0.70 -15.81 -0.89
CA THR A 124 0.46 -14.83 -1.95
C THR A 124 -0.53 -13.77 -1.51
N PHE A 125 -0.26 -12.53 -1.91
CA PHE A 125 -1.12 -11.37 -1.69
C PHE A 125 -1.53 -10.78 -3.03
N SER A 126 -2.69 -10.14 -3.10
CA SER A 126 -3.13 -9.40 -4.27
C SER A 126 -3.67 -8.02 -3.89
N ILE A 127 -3.30 -7.01 -4.66
CA ILE A 127 -3.72 -5.62 -4.47
C ILE A 127 -4.12 -4.99 -5.81
N LEU A 128 -5.27 -4.31 -5.85
CA LEU A 128 -5.73 -3.55 -7.02
C LEU A 128 -5.24 -2.10 -6.91
N LEU A 129 -4.40 -1.64 -7.84
CA LEU A 129 -3.79 -0.30 -7.84
C LEU A 129 -3.06 0.02 -9.15
N LEU A 130 -2.57 1.26 -9.30
CA LEU A 130 -1.79 1.71 -10.46
C LEU A 130 -2.50 1.46 -11.81
N PRO A 131 -3.77 1.86 -11.99
CA PRO A 131 -4.48 1.63 -13.26
C PRO A 131 -3.87 2.47 -14.39
N PHE A 132 -3.79 3.77 -14.16
CA PHE A 132 -3.27 4.82 -15.03
C PHE A 132 -3.38 6.15 -14.27
N ARG A 133 -2.71 7.19 -14.76
CA ARG A 133 -2.90 8.57 -14.31
C ARG A 133 -4.22 9.15 -14.82
N THR A 134 -5.06 9.66 -13.92
CA THR A 134 -6.39 10.17 -14.29
C THR A 134 -6.33 11.47 -15.10
N PRO A 135 -6.90 11.57 -16.32
CA PRO A 135 -6.76 12.72 -17.21
C PRO A 135 -7.53 13.96 -16.72
N SER A 136 -7.01 14.60 -15.67
CA SER A 136 -7.55 15.81 -15.08
C SER A 136 -6.48 16.90 -15.09
N PRO A 137 -6.70 18.01 -15.83
CA PRO A 137 -5.77 19.14 -15.86
C PRO A 137 -5.54 19.81 -14.49
N LEU A 138 -6.34 19.45 -13.48
CA LEU A 138 -6.15 19.86 -12.09
C LEU A 138 -5.07 19.02 -11.39
N LYS A 139 -5.04 17.72 -11.67
CA LYS A 139 -4.22 16.72 -10.97
C LYS A 139 -2.83 16.63 -11.56
N HIS A 140 -2.74 16.54 -12.89
CA HIS A 140 -1.49 16.47 -13.65
C HIS A 140 -1.75 16.73 -15.13
N ASP A 141 -0.75 17.28 -15.82
CA ASP A 141 -0.76 17.47 -17.27
C ASP A 141 -0.19 16.23 -18.00
N SER A 142 0.69 15.47 -17.34
CA SER A 142 1.32 14.26 -17.87
C SER A 142 0.67 12.97 -17.36
N LEU A 143 0.52 12.00 -18.25
CA LEU A 143 -0.13 10.71 -17.98
C LEU A 143 0.87 9.55 -17.75
N LEU A 144 2.18 9.82 -17.82
CA LEU A 144 3.22 8.87 -17.43
C LEU A 144 3.39 8.82 -15.90
N PRO A 145 3.78 7.66 -15.32
CA PRO A 145 4.11 7.57 -13.90
C PRO A 145 5.24 8.52 -13.52
N ASP A 146 5.28 8.86 -12.24
CA ASP A 146 6.35 9.68 -11.67
C ASP A 146 6.91 9.03 -10.39
N LEU A 147 7.75 9.77 -9.63
CA LEU A 147 8.35 9.25 -8.40
C LEU A 147 7.33 8.70 -7.37
N GLY A 148 6.09 9.19 -7.38
CA GLY A 148 5.04 8.71 -6.49
C GLY A 148 4.65 7.26 -6.77
N GLU A 149 4.43 6.89 -8.03
CA GLU A 149 4.14 5.50 -8.42
C GLU A 149 5.34 4.59 -8.18
N TYR A 150 6.55 5.08 -8.40
CA TYR A 150 7.79 4.35 -8.10
C TYR A 150 7.88 4.02 -6.62
N PHE A 151 7.50 4.96 -5.74
CA PHE A 151 7.42 4.73 -4.30
C PHE A 151 6.44 3.60 -3.95
N THR A 152 5.26 3.58 -4.56
CA THR A 152 4.28 2.50 -4.35
C THR A 152 4.88 1.13 -4.63
N LEU A 153 5.55 0.96 -5.77
CA LEU A 153 6.19 -0.32 -6.13
C LEU A 153 7.32 -0.68 -5.15
N SER A 154 8.16 0.28 -4.77
CA SER A 154 9.22 0.08 -3.79
C SER A 154 8.69 -0.34 -2.42
N LEU A 155 7.57 0.22 -1.98
CA LEU A 155 6.94 -0.16 -0.72
C LEU A 155 6.41 -1.59 -0.77
N LEU A 156 5.66 -1.96 -1.82
CA LEU A 156 5.13 -3.31 -1.97
C LEU A 156 6.27 -4.34 -2.00
N TYR A 157 7.33 -4.06 -2.77
CA TYR A 157 8.52 -4.91 -2.79
C TYR A 157 9.15 -5.04 -1.40
N ALA A 158 9.34 -3.92 -0.69
CA ALA A 158 9.91 -3.91 0.65
C ALA A 158 9.06 -4.69 1.67
N LEU A 159 7.73 -4.75 1.52
CA LEU A 159 6.87 -5.57 2.39
C LEU A 159 7.13 -7.06 2.20
N ALA A 160 7.17 -7.54 0.96
CA ALA A 160 7.50 -8.94 0.68
C ALA A 160 8.93 -9.28 1.13
N ASP A 161 9.90 -8.41 0.86
CA ASP A 161 11.28 -8.63 1.31
C ASP A 161 11.42 -8.57 2.84
N SER A 162 10.63 -7.73 3.53
CA SER A 162 10.64 -7.66 4.99
C SER A 162 10.23 -8.98 5.62
N CYS A 163 9.19 -9.63 5.08
CA CYS A 163 8.78 -10.97 5.53
C CYS A 163 9.93 -11.97 5.38
N ARG A 164 10.64 -11.95 4.26
CA ARG A 164 11.81 -12.82 4.02
C ARG A 164 12.94 -12.51 4.99
N GLN A 165 13.28 -11.23 5.18
CA GLN A 165 14.38 -10.81 6.05
C GLN A 165 14.16 -11.17 7.52
N VAL A 166 12.93 -11.02 8.03
CA VAL A 166 12.60 -11.40 9.41
C VAL A 166 12.78 -12.90 9.61
N GLN A 167 12.24 -13.73 8.70
CA GLN A 167 12.40 -15.18 8.74
C GLN A 167 13.87 -15.58 8.66
N LEU A 168 14.64 -15.02 7.71
CA LEU A 168 16.07 -15.30 7.54
C LEU A 168 16.87 -14.95 8.80
N ARG A 169 16.54 -13.85 9.47
CA ARG A 169 17.23 -13.46 10.69
C ARG A 169 16.99 -14.46 11.82
N LEU A 170 15.74 -14.88 12.04
CA LEU A 170 15.40 -15.88 13.05
C LEU A 170 16.01 -17.25 12.71
N PHE A 171 15.91 -17.67 11.46
CA PHE A 171 16.55 -18.88 10.94
C PHE A 171 18.05 -18.90 11.19
N ASN A 172 18.76 -17.83 10.81
CA ASN A 172 20.21 -17.72 10.99
C ASN A 172 20.61 -17.67 12.46
N MET A 173 19.82 -17.01 13.32
CA MET A 173 20.06 -16.99 14.76
C MET A 173 19.95 -18.39 15.37
N ALA A 174 18.92 -19.16 14.97
CA ALA A 174 18.75 -20.54 15.44
C ALA A 174 19.88 -21.46 14.95
N HIS A 175 20.22 -21.40 13.66
CA HIS A 175 21.31 -22.21 13.10
C HIS A 175 22.67 -21.85 13.69
N SER A 176 22.96 -20.56 13.91
CA SER A 176 24.19 -20.15 14.58
C SER A 176 24.34 -20.73 16.00
N VAL A 177 23.25 -20.84 16.76
CA VAL A 177 23.25 -21.49 18.08
C VAL A 177 23.49 -23.00 17.93
N SER A 178 22.81 -23.65 16.97
CA SER A 178 22.97 -25.07 16.68
C SER A 178 24.41 -25.42 16.30
N ASP A 179 25.00 -24.67 15.37
CA ASP A 179 26.37 -24.89 14.89
C ASP A 179 27.40 -24.70 16.03
N THR A 180 27.17 -23.71 16.90
CA THR A 180 28.03 -23.46 18.07
C THR A 180 27.98 -24.62 19.07
N LEU A 181 26.81 -25.19 19.32
CA LEU A 181 26.67 -26.37 20.18
C LEU A 181 27.27 -27.62 19.55
N GLN A 182 27.09 -27.79 18.24
CA GLN A 182 27.67 -28.92 17.51
C GLN A 182 29.20 -28.87 17.55
N ALA A 183 29.80 -27.68 17.42
CA ALA A 183 31.24 -27.48 17.58
C ALA A 183 31.74 -27.82 19.00
N GLN A 184 30.86 -27.75 20.01
CA GLN A 184 31.12 -28.18 21.39
C GLN A 184 30.79 -29.67 21.61
N GLY A 185 30.49 -30.42 20.56
CA GLY A 185 30.16 -31.86 20.63
C GLY A 185 28.75 -32.16 21.13
N THR A 186 27.85 -31.18 21.12
CA THR A 186 26.47 -31.32 21.61
C THR A 186 25.46 -31.16 20.47
N ASP A 187 24.57 -32.13 20.29
CA ASP A 187 23.39 -31.96 19.44
C ASP A 187 22.30 -31.20 20.21
N ALA A 188 21.98 -29.98 19.76
CA ALA A 188 20.97 -29.12 20.36
C ALA A 188 19.59 -29.79 20.47
N ARG A 189 19.26 -30.73 19.57
CA ARG A 189 17.98 -31.46 19.59
C ARG A 189 17.82 -32.32 20.84
N THR A 190 18.92 -32.81 21.41
CA THR A 190 18.91 -33.65 22.63
C THR A 190 18.57 -32.85 23.89
N LEU A 191 18.73 -31.52 23.83
CA LEU A 191 18.44 -30.57 24.92
C LEU A 191 16.96 -30.16 24.97
N LEU A 192 16.17 -30.67 24.03
CA LEU A 192 14.75 -30.39 23.88
C LEU A 192 13.95 -31.68 24.06
N ARG A 193 12.92 -31.66 24.91
CA ARG A 193 11.98 -32.78 25.12
C ARG A 193 11.05 -32.96 23.95
N GLN A 194 10.73 -34.20 23.60
CA GLN A 194 9.61 -34.45 22.69
C GLN A 194 8.27 -34.21 23.39
N ASP A 195 7.24 -33.93 22.61
CA ASP A 195 5.90 -33.68 23.15
C ASP A 195 5.38 -34.92 23.91
N GLY A 196 4.97 -34.73 25.16
CA GLY A 196 4.52 -35.81 26.05
C GLY A 196 5.62 -36.46 26.90
N GLU A 197 6.90 -36.13 26.70
CA GLU A 197 7.97 -36.62 27.56
C GLU A 197 7.91 -35.98 28.97
N ARG A 198 7.98 -36.85 30.00
CA ARG A 198 8.08 -36.39 31.38
C ARG A 198 9.41 -35.66 31.57
N SER A 199 9.37 -34.54 32.29
CA SER A 199 10.58 -33.84 32.71
C SER A 199 11.47 -34.80 33.51
N SER A 200 12.61 -35.19 32.93
CA SER A 200 13.70 -35.86 33.65
C SER A 200 14.79 -34.86 34.00
N GLY A 201 15.39 -34.99 35.19
CA GLY A 201 16.74 -34.49 35.42
C GLY A 201 16.93 -33.46 36.54
N GLN A 202 18.15 -32.93 36.57
CA GLN A 202 18.77 -32.17 37.66
C GLN A 202 18.53 -30.66 37.49
N ARG A 203 17.27 -30.21 37.47
CA ARG A 203 16.94 -28.78 37.28
C ARG A 203 17.68 -27.86 38.25
N GLY A 204 17.82 -28.26 39.52
CA GLY A 204 18.54 -27.47 40.53
C GLY A 204 20.03 -27.30 40.21
N GLU A 205 20.67 -28.32 39.65
CA GLU A 205 22.08 -28.29 39.24
C GLU A 205 22.29 -27.42 38.01
N ALA A 206 21.41 -27.57 37.00
CA ALA A 206 21.42 -26.70 35.83
C ALA A 206 21.27 -25.21 36.21
N MET A 207 20.37 -24.91 37.16
CA MET A 207 20.21 -23.55 37.69
C MET A 207 21.49 -23.01 38.35
N SER A 208 22.20 -23.85 39.11
CA SER A 208 23.45 -23.46 39.76
C SER A 208 24.54 -23.16 38.74
N LEU A 209 24.72 -24.04 37.75
CA LEU A 209 25.69 -23.87 36.67
C LEU A 209 25.40 -22.62 35.82
N ILE A 210 24.13 -22.33 35.54
CA ILE A 210 23.72 -21.13 34.79
C ILE A 210 24.07 -19.85 35.57
N GLU A 211 23.72 -19.79 36.87
CA GLU A 211 24.02 -18.61 37.69
C GLU A 211 25.53 -18.40 37.87
N GLU A 212 26.31 -19.48 38.02
CA GLU A 212 27.78 -19.41 38.06
C GLU A 212 28.36 -18.89 36.74
N ALA A 213 27.94 -19.47 35.61
CA ALA A 213 28.41 -19.06 34.30
C ALA A 213 28.02 -17.61 33.96
N LEU A 214 26.82 -17.17 34.33
CA LEU A 214 26.37 -15.79 34.16
C LEU A 214 27.23 -14.81 34.95
N ARG A 215 27.54 -15.11 36.22
CA ARG A 215 28.40 -14.26 37.07
C ARG A 215 29.84 -14.17 36.55
N HIS A 216 30.34 -15.27 35.99
CA HIS A 216 31.69 -15.30 35.44
C HIS A 216 31.80 -14.53 34.11
N LYS A 217 30.77 -14.62 33.24
CA LYS A 217 30.81 -14.04 31.90
C LYS A 217 30.31 -12.59 31.81
N PHE A 218 29.40 -12.17 32.69
CA PHE A 218 28.71 -10.88 32.55
C PHE A 218 28.68 -10.10 33.86
N SER A 219 28.64 -8.77 33.75
CA SER A 219 28.52 -7.87 34.90
C SER A 219 27.54 -6.73 34.61
N GLY A 220 27.11 -6.03 35.67
CA GLY A 220 26.26 -4.84 35.56
C GLY A 220 24.91 -5.10 34.89
N LYS A 221 24.52 -4.20 33.98
CA LYS A 221 23.21 -4.25 33.30
C LYS A 221 23.01 -5.50 32.45
N GLU A 222 24.08 -6.00 31.83
CA GLU A 222 24.01 -7.15 30.93
C GLU A 222 23.75 -8.46 31.69
N TYR A 223 24.41 -8.64 32.84
CA TYR A 223 24.12 -9.73 33.75
C TYR A 223 22.64 -9.73 34.18
N ILE A 224 22.11 -8.56 34.58
CA ILE A 224 20.70 -8.43 35.00
C ILE A 224 19.75 -8.78 33.85
N ARG A 225 20.02 -8.29 32.64
CA ARG A 225 19.22 -8.55 31.43
C ARG A 225 19.15 -10.04 31.13
N ARG A 226 20.31 -10.70 30.97
CA ARG A 226 20.40 -12.12 30.63
C ARG A 226 19.82 -13.03 31.69
N ARG A 227 20.13 -12.74 32.96
CA ARG A 227 19.57 -13.48 34.10
C ARG A 227 18.04 -13.39 34.13
N LYS A 228 17.47 -12.21 33.85
CA LYS A 228 16.01 -12.04 33.77
C LYS A 228 15.41 -12.85 32.62
N PHE A 229 16.04 -12.80 31.45
CA PHE A 229 15.59 -13.56 30.28
C PHE A 229 15.61 -15.07 30.55
N ILE A 230 16.75 -15.63 30.94
CA ILE A 230 16.90 -17.07 31.20
C ILE A 230 15.95 -17.53 32.31
N ARG A 231 15.81 -16.76 33.40
CA ARG A 231 14.82 -17.07 34.46
C ARG A 231 13.40 -17.16 33.93
N SER A 232 13.01 -16.29 33.01
CA SER A 232 11.68 -16.36 32.41
C SER A 232 11.50 -17.60 31.54
N LEU A 233 12.52 -17.98 30.75
CA LEU A 233 12.51 -19.23 29.98
C LEU A 233 12.29 -20.44 30.89
N LEU A 234 12.98 -20.47 32.03
CA LEU A 234 12.89 -21.57 32.98
C LEU A 234 11.58 -21.57 33.77
N GLN A 235 10.97 -20.41 34.03
CA GLN A 235 9.67 -20.33 34.71
C GLN A 235 8.54 -20.87 33.85
N ASN A 236 8.60 -20.62 32.54
CA ASN A 236 7.59 -21.03 31.56
C ASN A 236 8.09 -22.20 30.69
N ASP A 237 9.04 -22.98 31.19
CA ASP A 237 9.63 -24.07 30.42
C ASP A 237 8.62 -25.19 30.11
N THR A 238 8.33 -25.35 28.82
CA THR A 238 7.49 -26.42 28.30
C THR A 238 8.27 -27.54 27.64
N CYS A 239 9.57 -27.36 27.34
CA CYS A 239 10.23 -28.12 26.29
C CYS A 239 11.73 -28.41 26.48
N LEU A 240 12.36 -27.98 27.58
CA LEU A 240 13.78 -28.25 27.88
C LEU A 240 14.01 -29.63 28.50
N ASN A 241 15.14 -30.25 28.20
CA ASN A 241 15.60 -31.50 28.82
C ASN A 241 16.74 -31.24 29.82
N TYR A 242 16.58 -31.67 31.08
CA TYR A 242 17.53 -31.43 32.18
C TYR A 242 18.48 -32.61 32.44
N ALA A 243 18.58 -33.57 31.52
CA ALA A 243 19.45 -34.74 31.68
C ALA A 243 20.96 -34.42 31.65
N CYS A 244 21.36 -33.31 31.00
CA CYS A 244 22.76 -32.86 30.92
C CYS A 244 22.86 -31.37 31.30
N PRO A 245 22.97 -31.05 32.61
CA PRO A 245 22.98 -29.68 33.13
C PRO A 245 24.02 -28.74 32.49
N GLU A 246 25.20 -29.25 32.17
CA GLU A 246 26.31 -28.48 31.58
C GLU A 246 25.97 -28.01 30.17
N HIS A 247 25.48 -28.92 29.33
CA HIS A 247 25.08 -28.62 27.96
C HIS A 247 23.84 -27.72 27.91
N LEU A 248 22.88 -27.95 28.82
CA LEU A 248 21.70 -27.09 28.95
C LEU A 248 22.09 -25.66 29.37
N SER A 249 23.05 -25.51 30.28
CA SER A 249 23.57 -24.21 30.69
C SER A 249 24.19 -23.46 29.50
N ALA A 250 25.05 -24.14 28.72
CA ALA A 250 25.64 -23.57 27.52
C ALA A 250 24.58 -23.14 26.48
N PHE A 251 23.57 -23.97 26.24
CA PHE A 251 22.47 -23.67 25.33
C PHE A 251 21.66 -22.45 25.76
N LEU A 252 21.25 -22.36 27.03
CA LEU A 252 20.46 -21.23 27.52
C LEU A 252 21.26 -19.91 27.52
N LEU A 253 22.58 -19.97 27.71
CA LEU A 253 23.45 -18.80 27.53
C LEU A 253 23.47 -18.34 26.07
N LEU A 254 23.63 -19.26 25.12
CA LEU A 254 23.60 -18.94 23.68
C LEU A 254 22.24 -18.39 23.25
N LEU A 255 21.13 -18.96 23.72
CA LEU A 255 19.79 -18.41 23.48
C LEU A 255 19.63 -17.00 24.06
N SER A 256 20.28 -16.70 25.18
CA SER A 256 20.27 -15.35 25.76
C SER A 256 21.09 -14.34 24.94
N ASP A 257 22.09 -14.77 24.17
CA ASP A 257 22.83 -13.89 23.25
C ASP A 257 21.93 -13.38 22.13
N VAL A 258 21.05 -14.25 21.64
CA VAL A 258 20.16 -13.98 20.50
C VAL A 258 18.74 -13.63 20.93
N GLU A 259 18.44 -13.56 22.23
CA GLU A 259 17.09 -13.29 22.78
C GLU A 259 15.99 -14.21 22.19
N MET A 260 16.29 -15.50 22.01
CA MET A 260 15.37 -16.49 21.41
C MET A 260 14.88 -17.51 22.45
N THR A 261 13.60 -17.88 22.40
CA THR A 261 13.06 -18.92 23.29
C THR A 261 13.39 -20.33 22.77
N PRO A 262 13.41 -21.36 23.64
CA PRO A 262 13.61 -22.74 23.20
C PRO A 262 12.56 -23.22 22.18
N VAL A 263 11.31 -22.74 22.29
CA VAL A 263 10.22 -23.03 21.35
C VAL A 263 10.51 -22.43 19.97
N GLN A 264 10.91 -21.16 19.93
CA GLN A 264 11.34 -20.50 18.69
C GLN A 264 12.55 -21.20 18.08
N PHE A 265 13.57 -21.50 18.88
CA PHE A 265 14.76 -22.21 18.43
C PHE A 265 14.38 -23.55 17.78
N ARG A 266 13.57 -24.39 18.47
CA ARG A 266 13.09 -25.67 17.95
C ARG A 266 12.42 -25.51 16.59
N HIS A 267 11.53 -24.54 16.47
CA HIS A 267 10.82 -24.26 15.22
C HIS A 267 11.81 -23.94 14.10
N TRP A 268 12.69 -22.95 14.30
CA TRP A 268 13.57 -22.42 13.26
C TRP A 268 14.72 -23.35 12.86
N ILE A 269 15.06 -24.37 13.65
CA ILE A 269 16.00 -25.44 13.22
C ILE A 269 15.29 -26.58 12.44
N GLN A 270 13.96 -26.55 12.33
CA GLN A 270 13.12 -27.56 11.70
C GLN A 270 12.35 -27.04 10.48
N THR A 271 12.30 -25.72 10.27
CA THR A 271 11.51 -25.09 9.21
C THR A 271 12.37 -24.40 8.16
N ASP A 272 11.84 -24.38 6.94
CA ASP A 272 12.36 -23.58 5.84
C ASP A 272 11.71 -22.19 5.82
N ILE A 273 12.32 -21.27 5.05
CA ILE A 273 11.77 -19.94 4.81
C ILE A 273 10.56 -20.04 3.90
N THR A 274 9.41 -19.55 4.34
CA THR A 274 8.21 -19.47 3.52
C THR A 274 8.27 -18.24 2.60
N PRO A 275 8.25 -18.40 1.27
CA PRO A 275 8.26 -17.27 0.34
C PRO A 275 6.97 -16.45 0.43
N VAL A 276 7.08 -15.14 0.25
CA VAL A 276 5.95 -14.21 0.19
C VAL A 276 5.98 -13.47 -1.13
N HIS A 277 4.84 -13.39 -1.82
CA HIS A 277 4.73 -12.72 -3.09
C HIS A 277 3.51 -11.81 -3.14
N ILE A 278 3.67 -10.63 -3.75
CA ILE A 278 2.58 -9.67 -3.96
C ILE A 278 2.30 -9.55 -5.46
N TYR A 279 1.06 -9.83 -5.85
CA TYR A 279 0.50 -9.49 -7.14
C TYR A 279 -0.07 -8.06 -7.09
N ALA A 280 0.67 -7.11 -7.65
CA ALA A 280 0.16 -5.77 -7.94
C ALA A 280 -0.69 -5.85 -9.21
N VAL A 281 -2.00 -6.03 -9.04
CA VAL A 281 -2.97 -6.09 -10.13
C VAL A 281 -3.28 -4.66 -10.54
N GLN A 282 -2.78 -4.26 -11.70
CA GLN A 282 -3.25 -3.05 -12.35
C GLN A 282 -4.72 -3.24 -12.66
N ASP A 283 -5.56 -2.34 -12.15
CA ASP A 283 -7.00 -2.37 -12.32
C ASP A 283 -7.45 -1.57 -13.54
N GLU A 284 -6.58 -1.48 -14.56
CA GLU A 284 -6.93 -0.91 -15.85
C GLU A 284 -8.09 -1.71 -16.47
N TYR A 285 -9.07 -1.03 -17.08
CA TYR A 285 -10.27 -1.66 -17.66
C TYR A 285 -11.18 -2.42 -16.68
N ARG A 286 -10.94 -2.34 -15.36
CA ARG A 286 -11.89 -2.87 -14.37
C ARG A 286 -13.19 -2.07 -14.34
N TYR A 287 -13.11 -0.76 -14.57
CA TYR A 287 -14.26 0.15 -14.49
C TYR A 287 -14.61 0.73 -15.88
N PRO A 288 -15.79 0.38 -16.44
CA PRO A 288 -16.20 0.81 -17.79
C PRO A 288 -16.34 2.33 -17.98
N CYS A 289 -16.39 3.11 -16.89
CA CYS A 289 -16.38 4.57 -16.99
C CYS A 289 -15.09 5.16 -17.58
N PHE A 290 -14.03 4.36 -17.70
CA PHE A 290 -12.75 4.74 -18.28
C PHE A 290 -12.46 4.12 -19.66
N ASP A 291 -13.44 3.47 -20.29
CA ASP A 291 -13.25 2.78 -21.58
C ASP A 291 -12.85 3.71 -22.73
N MET A 292 -13.11 5.01 -22.59
CA MET A 292 -12.75 6.03 -23.57
C MET A 292 -11.28 6.47 -23.52
N LEU A 293 -10.50 5.99 -22.54
CA LEU A 293 -9.08 6.30 -22.45
C LEU A 293 -8.29 5.60 -23.56
N ASP A 294 -7.27 6.30 -24.07
CA ASP A 294 -6.38 5.73 -25.08
C ASP A 294 -5.62 4.52 -24.49
N ARG A 295 -5.74 3.36 -25.17
CA ARG A 295 -5.00 2.15 -24.80
C ARG A 295 -3.49 2.34 -24.88
N LYS A 296 -3.00 3.19 -25.78
CA LYS A 296 -1.57 3.51 -25.87
C LYS A 296 -1.08 4.16 -24.58
N MET A 297 -1.83 5.12 -24.02
CA MET A 297 -1.50 5.77 -22.75
C MET A 297 -1.36 4.75 -21.62
N ILE A 298 -2.32 3.83 -21.47
CA ILE A 298 -2.31 2.79 -20.43
C ILE A 298 -1.10 1.86 -20.61
N ARG A 299 -0.82 1.45 -21.85
CA ARG A 299 0.34 0.62 -22.18
C ARG A 299 1.66 1.32 -21.87
N ASP A 300 1.79 2.59 -22.23
CA ASP A 300 3.00 3.37 -22.01
C ASP A 300 3.22 3.60 -20.50
N TYR A 301 2.15 3.86 -19.73
CA TYR A 301 2.19 3.94 -18.27
C TYR A 301 2.71 2.64 -17.64
N ARG A 302 2.17 1.48 -18.05
CA ARG A 302 2.68 0.18 -17.59
C ARG A 302 4.13 -0.08 -18.00
N THR A 303 4.49 0.27 -19.23
CA THR A 303 5.85 0.07 -19.77
C THR A 303 6.87 0.82 -18.92
N ASP A 304 6.53 2.03 -18.51
CA ASP A 304 7.37 2.84 -17.64
C ASP A 304 7.54 2.23 -16.24
N LEU A 305 6.46 1.78 -15.60
CA LEU A 305 6.52 1.09 -14.31
C LEU A 305 7.41 -0.16 -14.35
N LEU A 306 7.30 -0.96 -15.41
CA LEU A 306 8.14 -2.14 -15.61
C LEU A 306 9.61 -1.78 -15.86
N ALA A 307 9.87 -0.69 -16.58
CA ALA A 307 11.21 -0.17 -16.78
C ALA A 307 11.85 0.27 -15.46
N PHE A 308 11.09 0.95 -14.59
CA PHE A 308 11.53 1.29 -13.24
C PHE A 308 11.86 0.04 -12.41
N MET A 309 10.95 -0.94 -12.33
CA MET A 309 11.18 -2.19 -11.57
C MET A 309 12.48 -2.88 -12.01
N LYS A 310 12.75 -2.88 -13.32
CA LYS A 310 13.99 -3.41 -13.89
C LYS A 310 15.21 -2.56 -13.51
N ASN A 311 15.11 -1.23 -13.59
CA ASN A 311 16.20 -0.31 -13.27
C ASN A 311 16.71 -0.48 -11.84
N VAL A 312 15.81 -0.65 -10.86
CA VAL A 312 16.15 -0.88 -9.45
C VAL A 312 16.34 -2.36 -9.08
N ASN A 313 16.39 -3.26 -10.07
CA ASN A 313 16.60 -4.71 -9.89
C ASN A 313 15.61 -5.37 -8.92
N MET A 314 14.31 -5.07 -9.04
CA MET A 314 13.29 -5.77 -8.24
C MET A 314 13.17 -7.25 -8.66
N ASP A 315 13.28 -8.13 -7.66
CA ASP A 315 13.03 -9.56 -7.83
C ASP A 315 11.55 -9.85 -8.13
N ASN A 316 11.29 -10.47 -9.28
CA ASN A 316 9.96 -10.88 -9.71
C ASN A 316 9.36 -11.99 -8.85
N GLN A 317 10.16 -12.67 -8.02
CA GLN A 317 9.68 -13.64 -7.04
C GLN A 317 8.99 -12.97 -5.85
N LEU A 318 9.25 -11.68 -5.58
CA LEU A 318 8.65 -10.93 -4.47
C LEU A 318 7.48 -10.05 -4.92
N LEU A 319 7.57 -9.44 -6.10
CA LEU A 319 6.55 -8.53 -6.62
C LEU A 319 6.35 -8.75 -8.12
N SER A 320 5.10 -8.90 -8.55
CA SER A 320 4.73 -8.92 -9.97
C SER A 320 3.61 -7.93 -10.28
N LEU A 321 3.77 -7.21 -11.39
CA LEU A 321 2.75 -6.32 -11.92
C LEU A 321 1.86 -7.11 -12.91
N ILE A 322 0.61 -7.36 -12.55
CA ILE A 322 -0.36 -8.16 -13.31
C ILE A 322 -1.35 -7.23 -14.00
N ARG A 323 -1.82 -7.58 -15.20
CA ARG A 323 -2.86 -6.82 -15.90
C ARG A 323 -4.23 -7.34 -15.51
N TYR A 324 -5.21 -6.45 -15.32
CA TYR A 324 -6.58 -6.90 -15.11
C TYR A 324 -7.13 -7.71 -16.30
N GLU A 325 -6.67 -7.41 -17.52
CA GLU A 325 -7.05 -8.18 -18.71
C GLU A 325 -6.71 -9.66 -18.57
N ASP A 326 -5.62 -10.02 -17.87
CA ASP A 326 -5.23 -11.41 -17.66
C ASP A 326 -6.29 -12.13 -16.80
N ILE A 327 -6.86 -11.45 -15.81
CA ILE A 327 -7.98 -11.97 -15.02
C ILE A 327 -9.19 -12.19 -15.93
N ARG A 328 -9.60 -11.17 -16.68
CA ARG A 328 -10.77 -11.25 -17.59
C ARG A 328 -10.63 -12.40 -18.58
N ASN A 329 -9.44 -12.56 -19.16
CA ASN A 329 -9.15 -13.58 -20.15
C ASN A 329 -9.21 -15.00 -19.59
N ASN A 330 -8.96 -15.19 -18.29
CA ASN A 330 -9.05 -16.49 -17.62
C ASN A 330 -10.48 -16.85 -17.14
N LEU A 331 -11.43 -15.92 -17.14
CA LEU A 331 -12.81 -16.21 -16.76
C LEU A 331 -13.50 -17.16 -17.75
N SER A 332 -14.22 -18.16 -17.24
CA SER A 332 -15.09 -19.01 -18.04
C SER A 332 -16.23 -18.20 -18.69
N TRP A 333 -16.73 -18.65 -19.85
CA TRP A 333 -17.86 -17.99 -20.52
C TRP A 333 -19.08 -17.84 -19.60
N LYS A 334 -19.33 -18.86 -18.76
CA LYS A 334 -20.46 -18.88 -17.82
C LYS A 334 -20.29 -17.83 -16.75
N THR A 335 -19.09 -17.72 -16.17
CA THR A 335 -18.76 -16.70 -15.16
C THR A 335 -18.90 -15.30 -15.74
N ARG A 336 -18.37 -15.06 -16.95
CA ARG A 336 -18.51 -13.76 -17.64
C ARG A 336 -19.98 -13.41 -17.84
N TYR A 337 -20.78 -14.33 -18.38
CA TYR A 337 -22.20 -14.11 -18.64
C TYR A 337 -22.98 -13.72 -17.37
N PHE A 338 -22.80 -14.45 -16.27
CA PHE A 338 -23.50 -14.12 -15.02
C PHE A 338 -23.00 -12.81 -14.39
N ASN A 339 -21.70 -12.52 -14.47
CA ASN A 339 -21.16 -11.25 -13.99
C ASN A 339 -21.70 -10.06 -14.81
N ASP A 340 -21.82 -10.21 -16.13
CA ASP A 340 -22.36 -9.17 -17.01
C ASP A 340 -23.86 -8.91 -16.73
N LEU A 341 -24.62 -9.96 -16.39
CA LEU A 341 -26.01 -9.82 -15.94
C LEU A 341 -26.11 -9.08 -14.60
N GLU A 342 -25.27 -9.44 -13.62
CA GLU A 342 -25.21 -8.77 -12.31
C GLU A 342 -24.85 -7.28 -12.49
N TYR A 343 -23.82 -6.99 -13.29
CA TYR A 343 -23.42 -5.63 -13.65
C TYR A 343 -24.56 -4.85 -14.27
N SER A 344 -25.22 -5.41 -15.29
CA SER A 344 -26.31 -4.76 -16.01
C SER A 344 -27.50 -4.48 -15.09
N SER A 345 -27.86 -5.42 -14.22
CA SER A 345 -28.94 -5.25 -13.25
C SER A 345 -28.63 -4.13 -12.26
N LYS A 346 -27.42 -4.09 -11.70
CA LYS A 346 -26.98 -3.03 -10.78
C LYS A 346 -26.93 -1.67 -11.45
N LEU A 347 -26.37 -1.61 -12.67
CA LEU A 347 -26.27 -0.38 -13.43
C LEU A 347 -27.67 0.20 -13.73
N ASN A 348 -28.60 -0.62 -14.18
CA ASN A 348 -29.96 -0.18 -14.48
C ASN A 348 -30.66 0.39 -13.24
N ALA A 349 -30.49 -0.25 -12.08
CA ALA A 349 -31.04 0.26 -10.82
C ALA A 349 -30.44 1.62 -10.43
N LEU A 350 -29.12 1.77 -10.49
CA LEU A 350 -28.43 3.03 -10.18
C LEU A 350 -28.77 4.14 -11.18
N MET A 351 -28.87 3.80 -12.46
CA MET A 351 -29.24 4.74 -13.50
C MET A 351 -30.67 5.26 -13.31
N ALA A 352 -31.61 4.40 -12.91
CA ALA A 352 -32.98 4.83 -12.62
C ALA A 352 -33.04 5.92 -11.54
N CYS A 353 -32.18 5.86 -10.51
CA CYS A 353 -32.10 6.87 -9.45
C CYS A 353 -31.66 8.26 -9.96
N VAL A 354 -30.86 8.32 -11.03
CA VAL A 354 -30.28 9.58 -11.54
C VAL A 354 -30.93 10.11 -12.81
N SER A 355 -31.76 9.30 -13.48
CA SER A 355 -32.36 9.63 -14.78
C SER A 355 -33.47 10.68 -14.71
N GLU A 356 -34.03 10.97 -13.53
CA GLU A 356 -35.24 11.80 -13.37
C GLU A 356 -35.08 13.00 -12.41
N SER A 357 -33.86 13.35 -12.00
CA SER A 357 -33.67 14.38 -10.97
C SER A 357 -33.32 15.77 -11.53
N GLU A 358 -34.29 16.48 -12.10
CA GLU A 358 -34.13 17.93 -12.39
C GLU A 358 -33.69 18.71 -11.13
N GLY A 359 -34.15 18.26 -9.95
CA GLY A 359 -33.72 18.82 -8.66
C GLY A 359 -32.21 18.76 -8.40
N LEU A 360 -31.48 17.78 -8.96
CA LEU A 360 -30.01 17.78 -8.89
C LEU A 360 -29.40 18.92 -9.70
N TYR A 361 -29.93 19.20 -10.89
CA TYR A 361 -29.41 20.28 -11.73
C TYR A 361 -29.77 21.66 -11.18
N GLU A 362 -30.92 21.79 -10.53
CA GLU A 362 -31.38 23.06 -9.94
C GLU A 362 -30.75 23.36 -8.57
N ALA A 363 -30.13 22.37 -7.91
CA ALA A 363 -29.51 22.53 -6.60
C ALA A 363 -28.44 23.63 -6.61
N ALA A 364 -28.65 24.68 -5.80
CA ALA A 364 -27.74 25.81 -5.71
C ALA A 364 -26.58 25.50 -4.74
N GLY A 365 -25.41 25.19 -5.32
CA GLY A 365 -24.17 25.00 -4.59
C GLY A 365 -23.89 23.56 -4.16
N ARG A 366 -22.61 23.31 -3.84
CA ARG A 366 -22.06 21.96 -3.57
C ARG A 366 -22.82 21.21 -2.48
N ALA A 367 -23.15 21.87 -1.37
CA ALA A 367 -23.79 21.22 -0.23
C ALA A 367 -25.20 20.72 -0.59
N ALA A 368 -26.00 21.55 -1.27
CA ALA A 368 -27.33 21.16 -1.72
C ALA A 368 -27.25 20.00 -2.72
N PHE A 369 -26.39 20.12 -3.74
CA PHE A 369 -26.21 19.08 -4.75
C PHE A 369 -25.83 17.72 -4.14
N LEU A 370 -24.81 17.69 -3.28
CA LEU A 370 -24.35 16.43 -2.66
C LEU A 370 -25.38 15.86 -1.69
N THR A 371 -26.17 16.71 -1.01
CA THR A 371 -27.25 16.24 -0.14
C THR A 371 -28.34 15.56 -0.96
N THR A 372 -28.81 16.22 -2.03
CA THR A 372 -29.80 15.64 -2.94
C THR A 372 -29.30 14.35 -3.59
N LEU A 373 -28.02 14.28 -3.98
CA LEU A 373 -27.45 13.05 -4.54
C LEU A 373 -27.40 11.91 -3.51
N ARG A 374 -27.10 12.23 -2.25
CA ARG A 374 -27.09 11.27 -1.14
C ARG A 374 -28.47 10.70 -0.87
N GLU A 375 -29.51 11.53 -0.97
CA GLU A 375 -30.91 11.12 -0.83
C GLU A 375 -31.34 10.13 -1.93
N GLN A 376 -30.76 10.23 -3.13
CA GLN A 376 -30.98 9.26 -4.20
C GLN A 376 -30.25 7.93 -3.92
N ASP A 377 -28.93 8.00 -3.68
CA ASP A 377 -28.12 6.86 -3.27
C ASP A 377 -26.79 7.34 -2.64
N PRO A 378 -26.50 6.97 -1.37
CA PRO A 378 -25.28 7.38 -0.70
C PRO A 378 -23.98 6.96 -1.42
N ARG A 379 -23.98 5.83 -2.13
CA ARG A 379 -22.80 5.34 -2.87
C ARG A 379 -22.47 6.27 -4.03
N LEU A 380 -23.49 6.82 -4.70
CA LEU A 380 -23.29 7.76 -5.79
C LEU A 380 -22.65 9.06 -5.29
N GLN A 381 -23.11 9.57 -4.14
CA GLN A 381 -22.54 10.77 -3.54
C GLN A 381 -21.06 10.61 -3.18
N GLN A 382 -20.66 9.47 -2.62
CA GLN A 382 -19.28 9.20 -2.20
C GLN A 382 -18.29 9.21 -3.37
N LEU A 383 -18.69 8.69 -4.54
CA LEU A 383 -17.84 8.59 -5.72
C LEU A 383 -17.96 9.77 -6.69
N PHE A 384 -18.95 10.65 -6.50
CA PHE A 384 -19.23 11.74 -7.43
C PHE A 384 -18.01 12.64 -7.67
N GLU A 385 -17.45 13.24 -6.61
CA GLU A 385 -16.29 14.14 -6.76
C GLU A 385 -15.00 13.42 -7.18
N PRO A 386 -14.66 12.23 -6.64
CA PRO A 386 -13.54 11.44 -7.16
C PRO A 386 -13.60 11.26 -8.68
N LEU A 387 -14.77 10.95 -9.25
CA LEU A 387 -14.94 10.79 -10.69
C LEU A 387 -15.09 12.09 -11.46
N LEU A 388 -15.71 13.13 -10.87
CA LEU A 388 -15.73 14.49 -11.43
C LEU A 388 -14.31 14.97 -11.79
N PHE A 389 -13.33 14.62 -10.95
CA PHE A 389 -11.93 14.97 -11.15
C PHE A 389 -11.08 13.82 -11.71
N ALA A 390 -11.67 12.78 -12.29
CA ALA A 390 -10.92 11.66 -12.85
C ALA A 390 -11.26 11.34 -14.30
N ILE A 391 -12.52 11.48 -14.71
CA ILE A 391 -12.92 11.15 -16.08
C ILE A 391 -12.54 12.30 -17.04
N PRO A 392 -12.26 12.00 -18.32
CA PRO A 392 -12.01 13.02 -19.33
C PRO A 392 -13.31 13.69 -19.81
N TYR A 393 -13.20 14.95 -20.27
CA TYR A 393 -14.32 15.73 -20.81
C TYR A 393 -14.03 16.27 -22.23
N PRO A 394 -14.09 15.43 -23.27
CA PRO A 394 -13.80 15.85 -24.64
C PRO A 394 -14.67 17.00 -25.15
N LEU A 395 -15.93 17.07 -24.69
CA LEU A 395 -16.83 18.17 -25.04
C LEU A 395 -16.35 19.51 -24.45
N LEU A 396 -15.86 19.50 -23.21
CA LEU A 396 -15.30 20.69 -22.56
C LEU A 396 -14.02 21.15 -23.25
N GLU A 397 -13.18 20.21 -23.68
CA GLU A 397 -11.98 20.48 -24.46
C GLU A 397 -12.31 21.05 -25.86
N THR A 398 -13.30 20.47 -26.54
CA THR A 398 -13.78 20.95 -27.83
C THR A 398 -14.32 22.37 -27.71
N TYR A 399 -15.16 22.63 -26.70
CA TYR A 399 -15.68 23.97 -26.42
C TYR A 399 -14.55 24.97 -26.16
N ALA A 400 -13.57 24.62 -25.31
CA ALA A 400 -12.41 25.48 -25.05
C ALA A 400 -11.67 25.82 -26.35
N ARG A 401 -11.45 24.83 -27.22
CA ARG A 401 -10.77 25.00 -28.50
C ARG A 401 -11.54 25.91 -29.45
N GLU A 402 -12.86 25.73 -29.57
CA GLU A 402 -13.74 26.57 -30.41
C GLU A 402 -13.76 28.03 -29.92
N GLN A 403 -13.69 28.23 -28.61
CA GLN A 403 -13.61 29.55 -27.98
C GLN A 403 -12.18 30.11 -27.88
N SER A 404 -11.17 29.41 -28.44
CA SER A 404 -9.75 29.79 -28.35
C SER A 404 -9.23 29.98 -26.91
N LEU A 405 -9.74 29.19 -25.96
CA LEU A 405 -9.36 29.18 -24.55
C LEU A 405 -8.28 28.12 -24.26
N ASN A 406 -7.43 28.38 -23.27
CA ASN A 406 -6.56 27.34 -22.72
C ASN A 406 -7.42 26.30 -21.97
N TYR A 407 -7.41 25.04 -22.43
CA TYR A 407 -8.27 24.00 -21.86
C TYR A 407 -8.04 23.80 -20.35
N GLY A 408 -6.81 23.80 -19.87
CA GLY A 408 -6.52 23.55 -18.46
C GLY A 408 -7.00 24.68 -17.54
N GLU A 409 -6.83 25.95 -17.96
CA GLU A 409 -7.36 27.10 -17.23
C GLU A 409 -8.89 27.11 -17.25
N PHE A 410 -9.48 26.91 -18.43
CA PHE A 410 -10.92 26.85 -18.59
C PHE A 410 -11.55 25.69 -17.79
N TYR A 411 -10.91 24.50 -17.78
CA TYR A 411 -11.32 23.36 -16.97
C TYR A 411 -11.42 23.74 -15.49
N CYS A 412 -10.38 24.37 -14.93
CA CYS A 412 -10.37 24.78 -13.54
C CYS A 412 -11.47 25.81 -13.24
N GLN A 413 -11.65 26.83 -14.09
CA GLN A 413 -12.70 27.83 -13.93
C GLN A 413 -14.12 27.23 -14.04
N PHE A 414 -14.30 26.30 -14.97
CA PHE A 414 -15.55 25.59 -15.16
C PHE A 414 -15.88 24.73 -13.93
N MET A 415 -14.93 23.92 -13.48
CA MET A 415 -15.09 23.03 -12.33
C MET A 415 -15.27 23.79 -11.00
N LYS A 416 -14.65 24.96 -10.83
CA LYS A 416 -14.88 25.85 -9.67
C LYS A 416 -16.36 26.18 -9.48
N ASN A 417 -17.09 26.27 -10.59
CA ASN A 417 -18.47 26.75 -10.67
C ASN A 417 -19.45 25.64 -11.10
N ILE A 418 -19.05 24.36 -11.08
CA ILE A 418 -19.87 23.24 -11.59
C ILE A 418 -21.20 23.07 -10.82
N TYR A 419 -21.22 23.44 -9.55
CA TYR A 419 -22.38 23.35 -8.67
C TYR A 419 -23.26 24.60 -8.68
N THR A 420 -22.95 25.60 -9.50
CA THR A 420 -23.75 26.82 -9.61
C THR A 420 -24.55 26.77 -10.91
N PRO A 421 -25.90 26.71 -10.85
CA PRO A 421 -26.74 26.81 -12.04
C PRO A 421 -26.44 28.07 -12.86
N ARG A 422 -26.42 27.94 -14.19
CA ARG A 422 -26.11 29.02 -15.14
C ARG A 422 -27.29 29.32 -16.06
N LYS A 423 -27.09 30.19 -17.04
CA LYS A 423 -28.06 30.53 -18.09
C LYS A 423 -27.44 30.31 -19.48
N GLY A 424 -28.26 30.02 -20.48
CA GLY A 424 -27.81 29.84 -21.86
C GLY A 424 -27.02 28.55 -22.09
N ASP A 425 -26.15 28.55 -23.11
CA ASP A 425 -25.40 27.36 -23.55
C ASP A 425 -24.45 26.79 -22.47
N ASP A 426 -23.95 27.67 -21.60
CA ASP A 426 -23.13 27.33 -20.43
C ASP A 426 -23.86 26.38 -19.46
N GLU A 427 -25.17 26.53 -19.31
CA GLU A 427 -26.00 25.65 -18.47
C GLU A 427 -26.19 24.28 -19.12
N LEU A 428 -26.37 24.24 -20.43
CA LEU A 428 -26.46 22.99 -21.18
C LEU A 428 -25.15 22.20 -21.03
N LEU A 429 -24.01 22.85 -21.22
CA LEU A 429 -22.70 22.24 -21.02
C LEU A 429 -22.52 21.72 -19.59
N ARG A 430 -22.88 22.52 -18.57
CA ARG A 430 -22.84 22.10 -17.16
C ARG A 430 -23.67 20.85 -16.89
N ARG A 431 -24.92 20.80 -17.37
CA ARG A 431 -25.82 19.65 -17.21
C ARG A 431 -25.27 18.41 -17.90
N VAL A 432 -24.70 18.54 -19.10
CA VAL A 432 -24.06 17.43 -19.83
C VAL A 432 -22.89 16.86 -19.03
N ILE A 433 -22.02 17.70 -18.50
CA ILE A 433 -20.87 17.28 -17.68
C ILE A 433 -21.35 16.57 -16.39
N LEU A 434 -22.32 17.15 -15.68
CA LEU A 434 -22.89 16.53 -14.47
C LEU A 434 -23.52 15.16 -14.77
N ASN A 435 -24.31 15.05 -15.84
CA ASN A 435 -24.92 13.79 -16.26
C ASN A 435 -23.84 12.75 -16.64
N GLN A 436 -22.79 13.16 -17.35
CA GLN A 436 -21.67 12.28 -17.69
C GLN A 436 -21.00 11.72 -16.42
N VAL A 437 -20.81 12.54 -15.39
CA VAL A 437 -20.26 12.09 -14.09
C VAL A 437 -21.22 11.15 -13.38
N LEU A 438 -22.51 11.46 -13.31
CA LEU A 438 -23.51 10.58 -12.68
C LEU A 438 -23.52 9.19 -13.34
N GLN A 439 -23.48 9.13 -14.67
CA GLN A 439 -23.36 7.89 -15.42
C GLN A 439 -22.05 7.15 -15.11
N ALA A 440 -20.92 7.87 -15.07
CA ALA A 440 -19.63 7.29 -14.73
C ALA A 440 -19.63 6.67 -13.32
N VAL A 441 -20.21 7.36 -12.35
CA VAL A 441 -20.36 6.89 -10.97
C VAL A 441 -21.22 5.63 -10.90
N ALA A 442 -22.38 5.62 -11.56
CA ALA A 442 -23.23 4.44 -11.62
C ALA A 442 -22.49 3.22 -12.22
N ARG A 443 -21.74 3.43 -13.32
CA ARG A 443 -20.90 2.39 -13.93
C ARG A 443 -19.80 1.90 -13.00
N TYR A 444 -19.14 2.80 -12.27
CA TYR A 444 -18.09 2.45 -11.33
C TYR A 444 -18.65 1.61 -10.18
N VAL A 445 -19.73 2.05 -9.52
CA VAL A 445 -20.36 1.31 -8.42
C VAL A 445 -20.84 -0.06 -8.89
N ALA A 446 -21.52 -0.13 -10.04
CA ALA A 446 -21.99 -1.40 -10.60
C ALA A 446 -20.83 -2.36 -10.87
N ALA A 447 -19.72 -1.88 -11.46
CA ALA A 447 -18.53 -2.68 -11.74
C ALA A 447 -17.81 -3.10 -10.44
N TYR A 448 -17.69 -2.21 -9.47
CA TYR A 448 -17.09 -2.53 -8.17
C TYR A 448 -17.88 -3.65 -7.46
N GLU A 449 -19.20 -3.50 -7.36
CA GLU A 449 -20.04 -4.44 -6.62
C GLU A 449 -20.18 -5.79 -7.31
N SER A 450 -20.33 -5.81 -8.64
CA SER A 450 -20.39 -7.06 -9.41
C SER A 450 -19.10 -7.88 -9.28
N ASN A 451 -17.95 -7.22 -9.25
CA ASN A 451 -16.64 -7.88 -9.19
C ASN A 451 -16.10 -8.15 -7.76
N THR A 452 -16.89 -7.90 -6.70
CA THR A 452 -16.45 -8.03 -5.30
C THR A 452 -17.36 -8.99 -4.54
N ALA A 453 -16.83 -10.13 -4.05
CA ALA A 453 -17.63 -11.24 -3.53
C ALA A 453 -18.69 -10.86 -2.48
N GLY A 454 -18.36 -9.95 -1.57
CA GLY A 454 -19.28 -9.49 -0.52
C GLY A 454 -20.37 -8.52 -0.97
N LYS A 455 -20.45 -8.18 -2.26
CA LYS A 455 -21.33 -7.14 -2.81
C LYS A 455 -22.20 -7.62 -3.98
N ASN A 456 -22.08 -8.88 -4.38
CA ASN A 456 -22.89 -9.49 -5.44
C ASN A 456 -23.56 -10.78 -4.99
N THR A 457 -24.61 -11.17 -5.71
CA THR A 457 -25.43 -12.35 -5.38
C THR A 457 -24.73 -13.69 -5.62
N THR A 458 -23.68 -13.70 -6.44
CA THR A 458 -22.98 -14.93 -6.87
C THR A 458 -21.76 -15.27 -6.02
N GLY A 459 -21.33 -14.37 -5.13
CA GLY A 459 -20.06 -14.48 -4.41
C GLY A 459 -18.83 -14.34 -5.31
N PHE A 460 -18.98 -13.81 -6.52
CA PHE A 460 -17.89 -13.65 -7.48
C PHE A 460 -16.88 -12.60 -7.02
N ASP A 461 -15.59 -12.94 -7.08
CA ASP A 461 -14.48 -12.00 -6.89
C ASP A 461 -13.53 -12.17 -8.07
N ASP A 462 -13.30 -11.06 -8.77
CA ASP A 462 -12.48 -11.05 -9.97
C ASP A 462 -11.05 -11.51 -9.68
N VAL A 463 -10.41 -10.98 -8.65
CA VAL A 463 -9.03 -11.34 -8.33
C VAL A 463 -8.90 -12.80 -7.89
N ARG A 464 -9.84 -13.31 -7.09
CA ARG A 464 -9.87 -14.74 -6.71
C ARG A 464 -10.11 -15.67 -7.88
N SER A 465 -10.65 -15.19 -9.00
CA SER A 465 -10.84 -16.04 -10.18
C SER A 465 -9.51 -16.47 -10.83
N LEU A 466 -8.48 -15.61 -10.77
CA LEU A 466 -7.14 -15.93 -11.25
C LEU A 466 -6.22 -16.38 -10.11
N PHE A 467 -6.43 -15.82 -8.91
CA PHE A 467 -5.58 -16.07 -7.75
C PHE A 467 -6.41 -16.49 -6.52
N PRO A 468 -6.98 -17.71 -6.52
CA PRO A 468 -7.96 -18.14 -5.52
C PRO A 468 -7.40 -18.21 -4.10
N GLU A 469 -6.11 -18.49 -3.96
CA GLU A 469 -5.41 -18.65 -2.68
C GLU A 469 -4.78 -17.34 -2.17
N THR A 470 -4.97 -16.21 -2.89
CA THR A 470 -4.39 -14.92 -2.45
C THR A 470 -5.14 -14.29 -1.29
N LEU A 471 -4.37 -13.76 -0.34
CA LEU A 471 -4.85 -12.80 0.64
C LEU A 471 -5.05 -11.43 -0.01
N ARG A 472 -6.16 -10.77 0.30
CA ARG A 472 -6.51 -9.48 -0.30
C ARG A 472 -5.88 -8.33 0.47
N MET A 473 -5.17 -7.46 -0.24
CA MET A 473 -4.78 -6.15 0.26
C MET A 473 -5.67 -5.08 -0.38
N SER A 474 -5.73 -3.91 0.25
CA SER A 474 -6.53 -2.79 -0.21
C SER A 474 -5.81 -1.48 0.06
N ILE A 475 -5.80 -0.59 -0.92
CA ILE A 475 -5.40 0.81 -0.72
C ILE A 475 -6.45 1.57 0.08
N HIS A 476 -7.71 1.13 0.06
CA HIS A 476 -8.78 1.71 0.86
C HIS A 476 -8.83 1.09 2.25
N ARG A 477 -9.28 1.86 3.23
CA ARG A 477 -9.64 1.31 4.53
C ARG A 477 -10.85 0.39 4.39
N LYS A 478 -10.71 -0.85 4.84
CA LYS A 478 -11.80 -1.83 4.90
C LYS A 478 -12.10 -2.18 6.35
N ASP A 479 -13.35 -2.49 6.64
CA ASP A 479 -13.74 -3.06 7.92
C ASP A 479 -13.02 -4.39 8.17
N GLU A 480 -12.68 -4.66 9.44
CA GLU A 480 -11.91 -5.84 9.85
C GLU A 480 -12.58 -7.15 9.42
N ILE A 481 -13.92 -7.16 9.34
CA ILE A 481 -14.75 -8.30 8.91
C ILE A 481 -14.45 -8.76 7.48
N HIS A 482 -13.89 -7.90 6.62
CA HIS A 482 -13.68 -8.21 5.21
C HIS A 482 -12.45 -9.07 4.93
N GLY A 483 -11.57 -9.30 5.90
CA GLY A 483 -10.39 -10.11 5.62
C GLY A 483 -9.20 -9.32 5.04
N HIS A 484 -9.39 -8.07 4.64
CA HIS A 484 -8.40 -7.35 3.83
C HIS A 484 -7.29 -6.69 4.67
N TYR A 485 -6.08 -6.64 4.11
CA TYR A 485 -4.96 -5.86 4.63
C TYR A 485 -5.00 -4.44 4.05
N SER A 486 -5.48 -3.48 4.83
CA SER A 486 -5.58 -2.08 4.41
C SER A 486 -4.22 -1.38 4.55
N VAL A 487 -3.63 -0.94 3.43
CA VAL A 487 -2.25 -0.44 3.36
C VAL A 487 -2.18 0.96 2.74
N GLN A 488 -1.34 1.81 3.31
CA GLN A 488 -0.95 3.11 2.77
C GLN A 488 0.21 2.88 1.80
N ILE A 489 -0.06 3.16 0.53
CA ILE A 489 0.87 2.94 -0.59
C ILE A 489 1.51 4.22 -1.12
N SER A 490 1.11 5.36 -0.57
CA SER A 490 1.58 6.69 -0.96
C SER A 490 2.61 7.20 0.04
N PRO A 491 3.62 7.97 -0.41
CA PRO A 491 4.59 8.59 0.50
C PRO A 491 3.91 9.61 1.43
N SER A 492 2.70 10.07 1.09
CA SER A 492 1.86 10.94 1.91
C SER A 492 0.53 10.28 2.29
N SER A 493 -0.12 10.80 3.33
CA SER A 493 -1.48 10.34 3.68
C SER A 493 -2.55 11.03 2.84
N SER A 494 -2.25 12.12 2.14
CA SER A 494 -3.27 12.95 1.49
C SER A 494 -3.93 12.26 0.30
N ARG A 495 -3.15 11.54 -0.52
CA ARG A 495 -3.58 11.08 -1.84
C ARG A 495 -2.74 9.92 -2.37
N VAL A 496 -3.32 9.07 -3.21
CA VAL A 496 -2.56 8.06 -3.98
C VAL A 496 -1.85 8.67 -5.21
N PRO A 497 -0.69 8.13 -5.64
CA PRO A 497 0.17 8.78 -6.62
C PRO A 497 -0.48 9.15 -7.95
N TRP A 498 -1.27 8.26 -8.54
CA TRP A 498 -1.89 8.47 -9.87
C TRP A 498 -3.00 9.54 -9.90
N HIS A 499 -3.31 10.15 -8.75
CA HIS A 499 -4.20 11.30 -8.63
C HIS A 499 -3.47 12.62 -8.36
N GLY A 500 -2.13 12.64 -8.36
CA GLY A 500 -1.33 13.84 -8.16
C GLY A 500 0.03 13.75 -8.84
N VAL A 501 0.96 14.58 -8.39
CA VAL A 501 2.35 14.62 -8.83
C VAL A 501 3.28 14.52 -7.65
N ALA A 502 4.44 13.88 -7.87
CA ALA A 502 5.51 13.82 -6.89
C ALA A 502 6.12 15.20 -6.65
N VAL A 503 6.37 15.50 -5.37
CA VAL A 503 7.07 16.70 -4.92
C VAL A 503 8.25 16.27 -4.07
N LEU A 504 9.42 16.85 -4.33
CA LEU A 504 10.60 16.67 -3.49
C LEU A 504 10.82 17.91 -2.63
N GLU A 505 10.44 17.81 -1.36
CA GLU A 505 10.65 18.85 -0.37
C GLU A 505 12.09 18.75 0.18
N PRO A 506 12.93 19.79 0.06
CA PRO A 506 14.29 19.75 0.56
C PRO A 506 14.30 19.67 2.10
N THR A 507 15.21 18.86 2.61
CA THR A 507 15.52 18.74 4.04
C THR A 507 17.02 18.96 4.25
N GLN A 508 17.47 19.05 5.51
CA GLN A 508 18.90 19.18 5.81
C GLN A 508 19.76 18.05 5.24
N ASN A 509 19.21 16.84 5.13
CA ASN A 509 19.96 15.62 4.80
C ASN A 509 19.46 14.91 3.53
N GLY A 510 18.61 15.55 2.72
CA GLY A 510 17.89 14.81 1.68
C GLY A 510 16.66 15.51 1.13
N PHE A 511 15.80 14.72 0.48
CA PHE A 511 14.47 15.12 0.02
C PHE A 511 13.40 14.29 0.72
N LEU A 512 12.30 14.92 1.11
CA LEU A 512 11.07 14.24 1.50
C LEU A 512 10.15 14.16 0.28
N LEU A 513 9.73 12.95 -0.07
CA LEU A 513 8.77 12.73 -1.14
C LEU A 513 7.33 12.95 -0.63
N ASP A 514 6.55 13.73 -1.37
CA ASP A 514 5.12 13.98 -1.14
C ASP A 514 4.33 13.85 -2.48
N VAL A 515 2.99 13.79 -2.40
CA VAL A 515 2.07 13.76 -3.55
C VAL A 515 1.04 14.88 -3.41
N ARG A 516 1.01 15.79 -4.39
CA ARG A 516 0.13 16.98 -4.41
C ARG A 516 -0.52 17.16 -5.77
N LEU A 517 -1.45 18.10 -5.91
CA LEU A 517 -2.04 18.41 -7.23
C LEU A 517 -1.08 19.26 -8.06
N GLU A 518 -0.91 18.97 -9.36
CA GLU A 518 0.01 19.75 -10.21
C GLU A 518 -0.33 21.24 -10.22
N ARG A 519 -1.61 21.59 -10.33
CA ARG A 519 -2.03 23.01 -10.31
C ARG A 519 -1.71 23.69 -8.99
N GLU A 520 -1.81 22.97 -7.88
CA GLU A 520 -1.48 23.49 -6.54
C GLU A 520 0.01 23.82 -6.45
N VAL A 521 0.88 22.91 -6.88
CA VAL A 521 2.33 23.12 -6.80
C VAL A 521 2.79 24.19 -7.80
N ARG A 522 2.22 24.24 -9.01
CA ARG A 522 2.51 25.31 -9.97
C ARG A 522 2.04 26.67 -9.47
N ALA A 523 0.87 26.75 -8.83
CA ALA A 523 0.41 27.98 -8.18
C ALA A 523 1.34 28.43 -7.05
N ALA A 524 1.94 27.49 -6.32
CA ALA A 524 2.97 27.76 -5.32
C ALA A 524 4.36 28.05 -5.91
N GLY A 525 4.50 28.07 -7.24
CA GLY A 525 5.72 28.42 -7.94
C GLY A 525 6.72 27.27 -8.10
N TYR A 526 6.32 26.02 -7.86
CA TYR A 526 7.21 24.87 -8.04
C TYR A 526 7.53 24.68 -9.52
N THR A 527 8.69 24.07 -9.79
CA THR A 527 9.18 23.78 -11.14
C THR A 527 9.22 22.28 -11.36
N GLY A 528 8.65 21.81 -12.47
CA GLY A 528 8.72 20.40 -12.86
C GLY A 528 10.13 20.03 -13.32
N VAL A 529 10.55 18.81 -13.04
CA VAL A 529 11.85 18.27 -13.44
C VAL A 529 11.61 17.10 -14.39
N SER A 530 12.12 17.21 -15.61
CA SER A 530 11.90 16.23 -16.68
C SER A 530 13.23 15.69 -17.20
N PRO A 531 13.36 14.37 -17.40
CA PRO A 531 14.50 13.84 -18.13
C PRO A 531 14.42 14.21 -19.62
N THR A 532 15.58 14.29 -20.27
CA THR A 532 15.67 14.50 -21.73
C THR A 532 14.89 13.40 -22.47
N GLY A 533 14.05 13.78 -23.43
CA GLY A 533 13.11 12.88 -24.12
C GLY A 533 11.74 12.73 -23.44
N ARG A 534 11.52 13.40 -22.30
CA ARG A 534 10.22 13.48 -21.59
C ARG A 534 9.92 14.90 -21.14
N GLU A 535 10.25 15.90 -21.95
CA GLU A 535 10.22 17.32 -21.58
C GLU A 535 8.85 17.80 -21.10
N GLN A 536 7.77 17.20 -21.60
CA GLN A 536 6.39 17.51 -21.24
C GLN A 536 5.86 16.67 -20.07
N SER A 537 6.67 15.75 -19.53
CA SER A 537 6.29 14.77 -18.52
C SER A 537 7.24 14.84 -17.32
N PRO A 538 7.01 15.80 -16.39
CA PRO A 538 7.78 15.88 -15.16
C PRO A 538 7.75 14.58 -14.39
N LEU A 539 8.92 14.16 -13.92
CA LEU A 539 9.07 13.02 -13.02
C LEU A 539 8.82 13.42 -11.56
N PHE A 540 9.01 14.70 -11.24
CA PHE A 540 8.70 15.30 -9.94
C PHE A 540 8.76 16.83 -10.03
N PHE A 541 8.36 17.49 -8.96
CA PHE A 541 8.41 18.94 -8.80
C PHE A 541 9.32 19.32 -7.63
N VAL A 542 10.00 20.46 -7.78
CA VAL A 542 10.86 21.06 -6.74
C VAL A 542 10.41 22.49 -6.41
N PRO A 543 10.61 22.96 -5.17
CA PRO A 543 10.21 24.30 -4.77
C PRO A 543 11.01 25.40 -5.50
N PRO A 544 10.48 26.64 -5.55
CA PRO A 544 11.03 27.74 -6.35
C PRO A 544 12.44 28.21 -5.95
N ASP A 545 12.88 27.88 -4.74
CA ASP A 545 14.18 28.25 -4.19
C ASP A 545 15.33 27.34 -4.67
N ILE A 546 15.01 26.21 -5.31
CA ILE A 546 16.03 25.31 -5.88
C ILE A 546 16.33 25.72 -7.32
N SER A 547 17.56 26.18 -7.56
CA SER A 547 18.06 26.46 -8.90
C SER A 547 18.35 25.16 -9.68
N HIS A 548 18.38 25.23 -11.02
CA HIS A 548 18.69 24.06 -11.84
C HIS A 548 20.10 23.50 -11.58
N GLU A 549 21.09 24.37 -11.33
CA GLU A 549 22.46 23.98 -11.00
C GLU A 549 22.50 23.25 -9.65
N GLU A 550 21.88 23.83 -8.62
CA GLU A 550 21.78 23.23 -7.30
C GLU A 550 21.03 21.88 -7.33
N LEU A 551 19.95 21.79 -8.10
CA LEU A 551 19.23 20.54 -8.30
C LEU A 551 20.16 19.47 -8.90
N THR A 552 20.85 19.79 -9.99
CA THR A 552 21.74 18.85 -10.67
C THR A 552 22.82 18.35 -9.73
N GLN A 553 23.43 19.25 -8.96
CA GLN A 553 24.42 18.89 -7.94
C GLN A 553 23.83 17.91 -6.90
N ARG A 554 22.64 18.22 -6.34
CA ARG A 554 21.96 17.37 -5.36
C ARG A 554 21.54 16.01 -5.93
N LEU A 555 21.21 15.92 -7.22
CA LEU A 555 20.91 14.66 -7.90
C LEU A 555 22.17 13.80 -8.12
N THR A 556 23.35 14.41 -8.24
CA THR A 556 24.61 13.66 -8.40
C THR A 556 25.32 13.38 -7.07
N ASP A 557 24.83 13.94 -5.96
CA ASP A 557 25.43 13.77 -4.63
C ASP A 557 24.82 12.57 -3.89
N ASP A 558 25.63 11.54 -3.68
CA ASP A 558 25.22 10.33 -2.98
C ASP A 558 24.89 10.56 -1.50
N SER A 559 25.37 11.64 -0.89
CA SER A 559 25.12 11.96 0.52
C SER A 559 23.67 12.38 0.83
N PHE A 560 22.92 12.85 -0.17
CA PHE A 560 21.51 13.22 0.01
C PHE A 560 20.61 12.00 0.02
N ALA A 561 19.85 11.80 1.10
CA ALA A 561 18.89 10.70 1.21
C ALA A 561 17.56 11.04 0.50
N LEU A 562 16.89 10.02 -0.04
CA LEU A 562 15.45 10.12 -0.35
C LEU A 562 14.69 9.57 0.85
N LEU A 563 14.02 10.46 1.57
CA LEU A 563 13.22 10.14 2.74
C LEU A 563 11.78 9.91 2.31
N SER A 564 11.16 8.91 2.93
CA SER A 564 9.74 8.61 2.74
C SER A 564 9.08 8.30 4.07
N LEU A 565 7.76 8.53 4.14
CA LEU A 565 6.92 8.31 5.32
C LEU A 565 7.37 9.18 6.49
N SER A 566 6.77 10.38 6.60
CA SER A 566 6.88 11.22 7.78
C SER A 566 6.55 10.39 9.03
N SER A 567 7.39 10.44 10.05
CA SER A 567 7.19 9.80 11.36
C SER A 567 5.97 10.31 12.13
N SER A 568 5.13 11.15 11.53
CA SER A 568 3.97 11.77 12.14
C SER A 568 2.72 10.93 11.92
N ARG A 569 2.42 10.06 12.90
CA ARG A 569 1.15 10.05 13.64
C ARG A 569 1.29 9.22 14.92
#